data_AF-Q8DTL7-F1
#
_entry.id   AF-Q8DTL7-F1
#
_cell.length_a   1.000
_cell.length_b   1.000
_cell.length_c   1.000
_cell.angle_alpha   90.00
_cell.angle_beta   90.00
_cell.angle_gamma   90.00
#
_symmetry.space_group_name_H-M   'P 1'
#
loop_
_entity.id
_entity.type
_entity.pdbx_description
1 polymer ?
#
loop_
_entity_poly.entity_id
_entity_poly.type
_entity_poly.pdbx_seq_one_letter_code
_entity_poly.pdbx_strand_id
1 'polypeptide(L)'
;MLKKILALFKFQINITLSNKFFLVYTLLLPAVNLFLALSKRGIGLDAQEKFVFLTPYISYIIVIAMLFGWAGNIVSLRENNYLKVFSSLTGSKFYIFAVNLLVNFLLTSVQINILLFIFELITKSVDLELFVFFNILTFLGVAICFFAFAIFLKLSVNAVTLQAILTSYLLLSLLSLEYTSKNIILSGLFHFMNIFSLVNEISLTISGKLVDAAPLYLPIFAWLIVGSYCLKESSVFSIKDRN
;
A
#
# COMPACT_ATOMS: atom_id res chain seq x y z
N MET A 1 -21.25 15.88 -12.78
CA MET A 1 -20.02 15.10 -12.47
C MET A 1 -19.99 14.57 -11.04
N LEU A 2 -20.21 15.39 -10.00
CA LEU A 2 -20.15 14.96 -8.59
C LEU A 2 -21.01 13.73 -8.26
N LYS A 3 -22.27 13.68 -8.73
CA LYS A 3 -23.15 12.50 -8.55
C LYS A 3 -22.58 11.21 -9.13
N LYS A 4 -21.87 11.28 -10.27
CA LYS A 4 -21.22 10.12 -10.91
C LYS A 4 -20.03 9.63 -10.07
N ILE A 5 -19.20 10.57 -9.60
CA ILE A 5 -18.06 10.27 -8.72
C ILE A 5 -18.53 9.65 -7.41
N LEU A 6 -19.60 10.19 -6.81
CA LEU A 6 -20.17 9.66 -5.57
C LEU A 6 -20.78 8.26 -5.75
N ALA A 7 -21.43 8.01 -6.90
CA ALA A 7 -21.91 6.66 -7.24
C ALA A 7 -20.75 5.67 -7.40
N LEU A 8 -19.68 6.06 -8.11
CA LEU A 8 -18.47 5.25 -8.21
C LEU A 8 -17.82 5.01 -6.86
N PHE A 9 -17.78 6.02 -5.98
CA PHE A 9 -17.22 5.89 -4.65
C PHE A 9 -17.99 4.88 -3.81
N LYS A 10 -19.32 4.97 -3.78
CA LYS A 10 -20.18 3.98 -3.11
C LYS A 10 -19.98 2.57 -3.67
N PHE A 11 -19.89 2.45 -4.99
CA PHE A 11 -19.62 1.17 -5.65
C PHE A 11 -18.26 0.58 -5.25
N GLN A 12 -17.20 1.38 -5.28
CA GLN A 12 -15.85 0.96 -4.92
C GLN A 12 -15.77 0.56 -3.43
N ILE A 13 -16.39 1.33 -2.53
CA ILE A 13 -16.50 0.95 -1.11
C ILE A 13 -17.18 -0.40 -0.95
N ASN A 14 -18.32 -0.60 -1.62
CA ASN A 14 -19.07 -1.85 -1.50
C ASN A 14 -18.27 -3.05 -2.01
N ILE A 15 -17.53 -2.89 -3.12
CA ILE A 15 -16.62 -3.94 -3.61
C ILE A 15 -15.53 -4.23 -2.58
N THR A 16 -14.83 -3.21 -2.10
CA THR A 16 -13.71 -3.43 -1.17
C THR A 16 -14.18 -4.05 0.14
N LEU A 17 -15.32 -3.61 0.69
CA LEU A 17 -15.90 -4.16 1.91
C LEU A 17 -16.56 -5.54 1.74
N SER A 18 -17.02 -5.88 0.53
CA SER A 18 -17.55 -7.22 0.24
C SER A 18 -16.47 -8.29 0.37
N ASN A 19 -15.22 -7.93 0.11
CA ASN A 19 -14.08 -8.81 0.30
C ASN A 19 -13.63 -8.79 1.76
N LYS A 20 -14.37 -9.49 2.63
CA LYS A 20 -14.07 -9.57 4.06
C LYS A 20 -12.66 -10.10 4.35
N PHE A 21 -12.14 -10.97 3.49
CA PHE A 21 -10.80 -11.52 3.62
C PHE A 21 -9.73 -10.43 3.54
N PHE A 22 -9.93 -9.39 2.72
CA PHE A 22 -9.01 -8.26 2.62
C PHE A 22 -8.73 -7.63 3.99
N LEU A 23 -9.77 -7.31 4.77
CA LEU A 23 -9.63 -6.73 6.11
C LEU A 23 -8.92 -7.67 7.10
N VAL A 24 -9.12 -8.99 6.97
CA VAL A 24 -8.44 -9.99 7.81
C VAL A 24 -6.95 -9.99 7.51
N TYR A 25 -6.55 -10.02 6.24
CA TYR A 25 -5.15 -10.04 5.87
C TYR A 25 -4.44 -8.71 6.13
N THR A 26 -5.12 -7.58 5.93
CA THR A 26 -4.50 -6.27 6.10
C THR A 26 -4.42 -5.83 7.56
N LEU A 27 -5.40 -6.11 8.42
CA LEU A 27 -5.42 -5.63 9.81
C LEU A 27 -5.24 -6.74 10.86
N LEU A 28 -5.94 -7.86 10.72
CA LEU A 28 -5.95 -8.89 11.76
C LEU A 28 -4.58 -9.59 11.88
N LEU A 29 -3.93 -9.92 10.77
CA LEU A 29 -2.58 -10.50 10.79
C LEU A 29 -1.55 -9.60 11.49
N PRO A 30 -1.38 -8.31 11.11
CA PRO A 30 -0.42 -7.45 11.80
C PRO A 30 -0.81 -7.21 13.25
N ALA A 31 -2.11 -7.11 13.60
CA ALA A 31 -2.53 -6.97 14.99
C ALA A 31 -2.17 -8.19 15.84
N VAL A 32 -2.40 -9.41 15.35
CA VAL A 32 -2.02 -10.65 16.03
C VAL A 32 -0.51 -10.75 16.18
N ASN A 33 0.24 -10.44 15.12
CA ASN A 33 1.70 -10.49 15.17
C ASN A 33 2.27 -9.44 16.12
N LEU A 34 1.70 -8.23 16.14
CA LEU A 34 2.05 -7.17 17.08
C LEU A 34 1.81 -7.60 18.53
N PHE A 35 0.67 -8.23 18.81
CA PHE A 35 0.37 -8.77 20.14
C PHE A 35 1.38 -9.84 20.57
N LEU A 36 1.71 -10.79 19.68
CA LEU A 36 2.71 -11.83 19.94
C LEU A 36 4.12 -11.28 20.14
N ALA A 37 4.48 -10.21 19.41
CA ALA A 37 5.77 -9.57 19.55
C ALA A 37 5.87 -8.79 20.88
N LEU A 38 4.81 -8.10 21.29
CA LEU A 38 4.74 -7.40 22.57
C LEU A 38 4.76 -8.35 23.76
N SER A 39 4.07 -9.49 23.68
CA SER A 39 4.08 -10.48 24.76
C SER A 39 5.47 -11.08 25.01
N LYS A 40 6.31 -11.18 23.97
CA LYS A 40 7.70 -11.63 24.07
C LYS A 40 8.66 -10.55 24.56
N ARG A 41 8.47 -9.30 24.13
CA ARG A 41 9.41 -8.18 24.40
C ARG A 41 9.14 -7.48 25.74
N GLY A 42 7.91 -7.53 26.24
CA GLY A 42 7.49 -6.73 27.38
C GLY A 42 6.93 -5.35 26.97
N ILE A 43 6.21 -4.69 27.88
CA ILE A 43 5.36 -3.53 27.59
C ILE A 43 6.11 -2.18 27.67
N GLY A 44 7.28 -2.15 28.32
CA GLY A 44 8.09 -0.94 28.47
C GLY A 44 8.87 -0.61 27.19
N LEU A 45 8.28 0.19 26.30
CA LEU A 45 8.95 0.76 25.12
C LEU A 45 9.12 2.26 25.30
N ASP A 46 10.34 2.75 25.11
CA ASP A 46 10.58 4.19 25.00
C ASP A 46 9.95 4.76 23.71
N ALA A 47 9.67 6.06 23.67
CA ALA A 47 9.00 6.73 22.55
C ALA A 47 9.66 6.39 21.20
N GLN A 48 10.99 6.48 21.12
CA GLN A 48 11.74 6.14 19.89
C GLN A 48 11.66 4.66 19.51
N GLU A 49 11.55 3.76 20.49
CA GLU A 49 11.41 2.34 20.23
C GLU A 49 10.04 1.99 19.67
N LYS A 50 8.99 2.71 20.11
CA LYS A 50 7.63 2.55 19.58
C LYS A 50 7.58 2.82 18.08
N PHE A 51 8.24 3.88 17.60
CA PHE A 51 8.32 4.20 16.17
C PHE A 51 8.94 3.05 15.37
N VAL A 52 10.12 2.57 15.78
CA VAL A 52 10.80 1.47 15.08
C VAL A 52 9.99 0.19 15.14
N PHE A 53 9.40 -0.10 16.29
CA PHE A 53 8.62 -1.32 16.51
C PHE A 53 7.36 -1.35 15.65
N LEU A 54 6.64 -0.23 15.52
CA LEU A 54 5.40 -0.14 14.75
C LEU A 54 5.63 -0.02 13.23
N THR A 55 6.75 0.57 12.81
CA THR A 55 7.05 0.83 11.40
C THR A 55 6.81 -0.37 10.45
N PRO A 56 7.30 -1.60 10.71
CA PRO A 56 7.08 -2.72 9.80
C PRO A 56 5.60 -3.12 9.67
N TYR A 57 4.82 -3.03 10.76
CA TYR A 57 3.39 -3.35 10.73
C TYR A 57 2.59 -2.30 9.95
N ILE A 58 2.95 -1.03 10.09
CA ILE A 58 2.31 0.05 9.35
C ILE A 58 2.66 -0.02 7.86
N SER A 59 3.92 -0.26 7.54
CA SER A 59 4.40 -0.46 6.16
C SER A 59 3.68 -1.64 5.50
N TYR A 60 3.47 -2.74 6.23
CA TYR A 60 2.69 -3.88 5.79
C TYR A 60 1.26 -3.52 5.40
N ILE A 61 0.54 -2.79 6.27
CA ILE A 61 -0.84 -2.39 6.00
C ILE A 61 -0.90 -1.54 4.73
N ILE A 62 -0.03 -0.52 4.61
CA ILE A 62 0.02 0.39 3.45
C ILE A 62 0.24 -0.40 2.15
N VAL A 63 1.28 -1.22 2.13
CA VAL A 63 1.72 -1.94 0.94
C VAL A 63 0.66 -2.92 0.48
N ILE A 64 0.10 -3.73 1.38
CA ILE A 64 -0.92 -4.73 1.01
C ILE A 64 -2.22 -4.08 0.58
N ALA A 65 -2.64 -3.03 1.29
CA ALA A 65 -3.85 -2.32 0.92
C ALA A 65 -3.75 -1.72 -0.49
N MET A 66 -2.58 -1.21 -0.88
CA MET A 66 -2.35 -0.70 -2.22
C MET A 66 -2.13 -1.79 -3.26
N LEU A 67 -1.48 -2.89 -2.89
CA LEU A 67 -1.22 -4.01 -3.79
C LEU A 67 -2.52 -4.72 -4.18
N PHE A 68 -3.32 -5.11 -3.20
CA PHE A 68 -4.57 -5.86 -3.44
C PHE A 68 -5.79 -4.95 -3.60
N GLY A 69 -5.93 -3.95 -2.73
CA GLY A 69 -7.10 -3.07 -2.71
C GLY A 69 -7.12 -2.09 -3.88
N TRP A 70 -5.97 -1.59 -4.30
CA TRP A 70 -5.86 -0.70 -5.46
C TRP A 70 -5.52 -1.46 -6.76
N ALA A 71 -4.31 -2.00 -6.91
CA ALA A 71 -3.90 -2.62 -8.18
C ALA A 71 -4.73 -3.86 -8.51
N GLY A 72 -4.90 -4.76 -7.54
CA GLY A 72 -5.73 -5.97 -7.69
C GLY A 72 -7.19 -5.66 -8.08
N ASN A 73 -7.82 -4.68 -7.43
CA ASN A 73 -9.20 -4.30 -7.71
C ASN A 73 -9.35 -3.70 -9.13
N ILE A 74 -8.45 -2.80 -9.55
CA ILE A 74 -8.50 -2.24 -10.91
C ILE A 74 -8.37 -3.33 -11.98
N VAL A 75 -7.51 -4.33 -11.77
CA VAL A 75 -7.40 -5.45 -12.70
C VAL A 75 -8.65 -6.32 -12.69
N SER A 76 -9.23 -6.62 -11.52
CA SER A 76 -10.49 -7.34 -11.43
C SER A 76 -11.63 -6.61 -12.16
N LEU A 77 -11.73 -5.28 -12.02
CA LEU A 77 -12.70 -4.45 -12.74
C LEU A 77 -12.48 -4.49 -14.26
N ARG A 78 -11.23 -4.58 -14.69
CA ARG A 78 -10.89 -4.69 -16.11
C ARG A 78 -11.33 -6.03 -16.69
N GLU A 79 -11.08 -7.13 -15.98
CA GLU A 79 -11.48 -8.46 -16.42
C GLU A 79 -12.99 -8.62 -16.53
N ASN A 80 -13.72 -8.08 -15.56
CA ASN A 80 -15.17 -8.12 -15.53
C ASN A 80 -15.83 -7.07 -16.45
N ASN A 81 -15.04 -6.39 -17.30
CA ASN A 81 -15.48 -5.31 -18.19
C ASN A 81 -16.09 -4.07 -17.51
N TYR A 82 -16.17 -4.04 -16.18
CA TYR A 82 -16.61 -2.89 -15.41
C TYR A 82 -15.74 -1.65 -15.65
N LEU A 83 -14.42 -1.81 -15.80
CA LEU A 83 -13.52 -0.69 -16.03
C LEU A 83 -13.87 0.03 -17.35
N LYS A 84 -14.20 -0.72 -18.41
CA LYS A 84 -14.63 -0.18 -19.71
C LYS A 84 -15.98 0.55 -19.58
N VAL A 85 -16.97 -0.10 -18.96
CA VAL A 85 -18.32 0.46 -18.76
C VAL A 85 -18.28 1.75 -17.94
N PHE A 86 -17.56 1.76 -16.81
CA PHE A 86 -17.47 2.96 -15.99
C PHE A 86 -16.64 4.06 -16.64
N SER A 87 -15.65 3.71 -17.46
CA SER A 87 -14.84 4.71 -18.17
C SER A 87 -15.67 5.38 -19.26
N SER A 88 -16.55 4.66 -19.97
CA SER A 88 -17.46 5.27 -20.93
C SER A 88 -18.50 6.18 -20.27
N LEU A 89 -19.02 5.78 -19.10
CA LEU A 89 -20.00 6.59 -18.33
C LEU A 89 -19.40 7.87 -17.73
N THR A 90 -18.13 7.84 -17.32
CA THR A 90 -17.43 8.98 -16.72
C THR A 90 -16.60 9.80 -17.70
N GLY A 91 -16.35 9.27 -18.90
CA GLY A 91 -15.53 9.89 -19.94
C GLY A 91 -14.02 9.71 -19.75
N SER A 92 -13.54 9.16 -18.62
CA SER A 92 -12.12 8.92 -18.40
C SER A 92 -11.85 7.86 -17.34
N LYS A 93 -10.92 6.94 -17.63
CA LYS A 93 -10.44 5.90 -16.70
C LYS A 93 -9.80 6.47 -15.44
N PHE A 94 -9.23 7.68 -15.51
CA PHE A 94 -8.54 8.31 -14.39
C PHE A 94 -9.48 8.63 -13.23
N TYR A 95 -10.78 8.87 -13.48
CA TYR A 95 -11.75 9.03 -12.39
C TYR A 95 -11.92 7.75 -11.59
N ILE A 96 -11.89 6.59 -12.25
CA ILE A 96 -11.98 5.30 -11.56
C ILE A 96 -10.72 5.05 -10.74
N PHE A 97 -9.54 5.35 -11.30
CA PHE A 97 -8.27 5.22 -10.57
C PHE A 97 -8.23 6.13 -9.34
N ALA A 98 -8.65 7.39 -9.47
CA ALA A 98 -8.68 8.35 -8.37
C ALA A 98 -9.69 7.97 -7.28
N VAL A 99 -10.90 7.54 -7.66
CA VAL A 99 -11.92 7.10 -6.70
C VAL A 99 -11.47 5.84 -5.97
N ASN A 100 -10.89 4.88 -6.69
CA ASN A 100 -10.37 3.65 -6.09
C ASN A 100 -9.18 3.95 -5.15
N LEU A 101 -8.25 4.84 -5.55
CA LEU A 101 -7.17 5.32 -4.69
C LEU A 101 -7.72 5.96 -3.41
N LEU A 102 -8.73 6.83 -3.52
CA LEU A 102 -9.33 7.51 -2.37
C LEU A 102 -9.99 6.51 -1.40
N VAL A 103 -10.74 5.53 -1.91
CA VAL A 103 -11.35 4.48 -1.07
C VAL A 103 -10.29 3.69 -0.32
N ASN A 104 -9.23 3.27 -1.01
CA ASN A 104 -8.15 2.51 -0.37
C ASN A 104 -7.35 3.37 0.61
N PHE A 105 -7.08 4.64 0.30
CA PHE A 105 -6.46 5.58 1.24
C PHE A 105 -7.24 5.71 2.54
N LEU A 106 -8.57 5.91 2.46
CA LEU A 106 -9.43 6.03 3.64
C LEU A 106 -9.46 4.73 4.45
N LEU A 107 -9.60 3.58 3.79
CA LEU A 107 -9.60 2.28 4.46
C LEU A 107 -8.26 1.96 5.12
N THR A 108 -7.14 2.24 4.45
CA THR A 108 -5.79 2.09 5.02
C THR A 108 -5.61 2.99 6.23
N SER A 109 -6.04 4.26 6.14
CA SER A 109 -5.97 5.21 7.25
C SER A 109 -6.77 4.72 8.44
N VAL A 110 -8.01 4.26 8.24
CA VAL A 110 -8.84 3.68 9.31
C VAL A 110 -8.15 2.49 9.96
N GLN A 111 -7.60 1.56 9.17
CA GLN A 111 -6.92 0.37 9.69
C GLN A 111 -5.68 0.71 10.51
N ILE A 112 -4.88 1.67 10.06
CA ILE A 112 -3.71 2.15 10.78
C ILE A 112 -4.10 2.77 12.11
N ASN A 113 -5.12 3.65 12.13
CA ASN A 113 -5.59 4.25 13.37
C ASN A 113 -6.18 3.19 14.34
N ILE A 114 -6.85 2.15 13.83
CA ILE A 114 -7.29 1.02 14.67
C ILE A 114 -6.09 0.27 15.25
N LEU A 115 -5.05 -0.04 14.46
CA LEU A 115 -3.86 -0.73 14.96
C LEU A 115 -3.13 0.10 16.03
N LEU A 116 -2.97 1.40 15.81
CA LEU A 116 -2.36 2.32 16.77
C LEU A 116 -3.16 2.38 18.06
N PHE A 117 -4.48 2.47 17.97
CA PHE A 117 -5.36 2.44 19.15
C PHE A 117 -5.22 1.12 19.92
N ILE A 118 -5.19 -0.03 19.23
CA ILE A 118 -4.93 -1.33 19.87
C ILE A 118 -3.56 -1.34 20.57
N PHE A 119 -2.52 -0.81 19.93
CA PHE A 119 -1.19 -0.72 20.51
C PHE A 119 -1.15 0.14 21.78
N GLU A 120 -1.81 1.29 21.77
CA GLU A 120 -1.92 2.17 22.95
C GLU A 120 -2.68 1.51 24.10
N LEU A 121 -3.75 0.78 23.80
CA LEU A 121 -4.49 0.01 24.81
C LEU A 121 -3.62 -1.06 25.48
N ILE A 122 -2.82 -1.79 24.70
CA ILE A 122 -1.91 -2.81 25.21
C ILE A 122 -0.79 -2.17 26.04
N THR A 123 -0.22 -1.07 25.56
CA THR A 123 0.92 -0.41 26.20
C THR A 123 0.55 0.54 27.32
N LYS A 124 -0.75 0.82 27.50
CA LYS A 124 -1.27 1.82 28.46
C LYS A 124 -0.57 3.17 28.33
N SER A 125 -0.26 3.56 27.10
CA SER A 125 0.41 4.82 26.79
C SER A 125 -0.36 5.54 25.70
N VAL A 126 -0.47 6.87 25.80
CA VAL A 126 -1.12 7.71 24.78
C VAL A 126 -0.07 8.67 24.23
N ASP A 127 0.18 8.58 22.93
CA ASP A 127 1.22 9.34 22.24
C ASP A 127 0.68 9.84 20.89
N LEU A 128 0.27 11.11 20.89
CA LEU A 128 -0.31 11.76 19.73
C LEU A 128 0.73 11.91 18.59
N GLU A 129 2.02 11.97 18.91
CA GLU A 129 3.07 12.10 17.89
C GLU A 129 3.14 10.84 17.03
N LEU A 130 2.97 9.66 17.61
CA LEU A 130 2.86 8.40 16.86
C LEU A 130 1.68 8.44 15.87
N PHE A 131 0.52 8.94 16.30
CA PHE A 131 -0.65 9.06 15.44
C PHE A 131 -0.39 9.98 14.25
N VAL A 132 0.13 11.18 14.51
CA VAL A 132 0.40 12.17 13.45
C VAL A 132 1.44 11.62 12.47
N PHE A 133 2.53 11.06 12.99
CA PHE A 133 3.61 10.50 12.19
C PHE A 133 3.12 9.38 11.26
N PHE A 134 2.41 8.38 11.79
CA PHE A 134 1.97 7.25 10.98
C PHE A 134 0.85 7.61 10.00
N ASN A 135 0.03 8.63 10.28
CA ASN A 135 -0.91 9.14 9.27
C ASN A 135 -0.19 9.89 8.14
N ILE A 136 0.88 10.65 8.42
CA ILE A 136 1.74 11.25 7.38
C ILE A 136 2.42 10.16 6.55
N LEU A 137 2.98 9.13 7.20
CA LEU A 137 3.58 7.99 6.52
C LEU A 137 2.54 7.27 5.63
N THR A 138 1.30 7.15 6.09
CA THR A 138 0.20 6.56 5.31
C THR A 138 -0.03 7.33 4.02
N PHE A 139 -0.10 8.67 4.10
CA PHE A 139 -0.29 9.52 2.94
C PHE A 139 0.86 9.35 1.92
N LEU A 140 2.11 9.45 2.39
CA LEU A 140 3.30 9.31 1.55
C LEU A 140 3.43 7.91 0.95
N GLY A 141 3.27 6.88 1.79
CA GLY A 141 3.38 5.48 1.39
C GLY A 141 2.30 5.08 0.38
N VAL A 142 1.06 5.54 0.56
CA VAL A 142 -0.03 5.33 -0.43
C VAL A 142 0.30 6.00 -1.75
N ALA A 143 0.84 7.23 -1.75
CA ALA A 143 1.23 7.93 -2.98
C ALA A 143 2.35 7.18 -3.73
N ILE A 144 3.38 6.71 -3.02
CA ILE A 144 4.48 5.94 -3.61
C ILE A 144 3.96 4.61 -4.17
N CYS A 145 3.17 3.87 -3.39
CA CYS A 145 2.62 2.59 -3.81
C CYS A 145 1.67 2.72 -5.01
N PHE A 146 0.91 3.81 -5.11
CA PHE A 146 0.05 4.11 -6.26
C PHE A 146 0.84 4.17 -7.56
N PHE A 147 2.00 4.85 -7.56
CA PHE A 147 2.85 4.90 -8.74
C PHE A 147 3.56 3.57 -8.97
N ALA A 148 4.11 2.97 -7.92
CA ALA A 148 4.88 1.73 -8.06
C ALA A 148 4.05 0.57 -8.62
N PHE A 149 2.87 0.34 -8.05
CA PHE A 149 2.03 -0.78 -8.44
C PHE A 149 1.26 -0.53 -9.75
N ALA A 150 1.36 0.66 -10.35
CA ALA A 150 0.78 0.93 -11.67
C ALA A 150 1.37 0.03 -12.75
N ILE A 151 2.58 -0.51 -12.54
CA ILE A 151 3.19 -1.49 -13.43
C ILE A 151 2.31 -2.73 -13.64
N PHE A 152 1.60 -3.17 -12.60
CA PHE A 152 0.68 -4.31 -12.68
C PHE A 152 -0.52 -4.02 -13.59
N LEU A 153 -0.89 -2.75 -13.77
CA LEU A 153 -1.94 -2.35 -14.70
C LEU A 153 -1.50 -2.49 -16.16
N LYS A 154 -0.19 -2.57 -16.43
CA LYS A 154 0.34 -2.82 -17.78
C LYS A 154 0.41 -4.32 -18.08
N LEU A 155 0.57 -5.16 -17.07
CA LEU A 155 0.64 -6.61 -17.26
C LEU A 155 -0.68 -7.14 -17.84
N SER A 156 -0.56 -7.97 -18.87
CA SER A 156 -1.67 -8.70 -19.49
C SER A 156 -1.83 -10.06 -18.83
N VAL A 157 -2.13 -10.06 -17.52
CA VAL A 157 -2.38 -11.28 -16.73
C VAL A 157 -3.81 -11.30 -16.22
N ASN A 158 -4.37 -12.49 -16.06
CA ASN A 158 -5.70 -12.64 -15.50
C ASN A 158 -5.71 -12.31 -13.97
N ALA A 159 -6.86 -12.09 -13.33
CA ALA A 159 -6.88 -11.67 -11.92
C ALA A 159 -6.35 -12.76 -10.98
N VAL A 160 -6.55 -14.04 -11.31
CA VAL A 160 -6.04 -15.17 -10.50
C VAL A 160 -4.51 -15.21 -10.56
N THR A 161 -3.92 -15.18 -11.75
CA THR A 161 -2.46 -15.13 -11.93
C THR A 161 -1.89 -13.84 -11.36
N LEU A 162 -2.60 -12.72 -11.47
CA LEU A 162 -2.18 -11.49 -10.81
C LEU A 162 -2.16 -11.66 -9.29
N GLN A 163 -3.20 -12.22 -8.68
CA GLN A 163 -3.20 -12.48 -7.24
C GLN A 163 -2.03 -13.38 -6.82
N ALA A 164 -1.71 -14.41 -7.61
CA ALA A 164 -0.52 -15.22 -7.38
C ALA A 164 0.77 -14.40 -7.46
N ILE A 165 0.94 -13.57 -8.50
CA ILE A 165 2.11 -12.68 -8.66
C ILE A 165 2.21 -11.69 -7.48
N LEU A 166 1.10 -11.05 -7.10
CA LEU A 166 1.06 -10.10 -5.98
C LEU A 166 1.40 -10.79 -4.65
N THR A 167 0.93 -12.03 -4.44
CA THR A 167 1.24 -12.80 -3.23
C THR A 167 2.70 -13.25 -3.21
N SER A 168 3.24 -13.73 -4.33
CA SER A 168 4.66 -14.06 -4.46
C SER A 168 5.55 -12.84 -4.25
N TYR A 169 5.17 -11.69 -4.82
CA TYR A 169 5.85 -10.42 -4.60
C TYR A 169 5.88 -10.04 -3.12
N LEU A 170 4.75 -10.17 -2.42
CA LEU A 170 4.66 -9.91 -0.99
C LEU A 170 5.62 -10.80 -0.19
N LEU A 171 5.59 -12.11 -0.42
CA LEU A 171 6.43 -13.07 0.31
C LEU A 171 7.92 -12.79 0.10
N LEU A 172 8.34 -12.54 -1.15
CA LEU A 172 9.72 -12.19 -1.46
C LEU A 172 10.13 -10.85 -0.83
N SER A 173 9.22 -9.88 -0.80
CA SER A 173 9.45 -8.57 -0.19
C SER A 173 9.65 -8.67 1.33
N LEU A 174 8.87 -9.53 2.00
CA LEU A 174 8.98 -9.79 3.43
C LEU A 174 10.23 -10.59 3.78
N LEU A 175 10.61 -11.59 2.97
CA LEU A 175 11.83 -12.38 3.18
C LEU A 175 13.11 -11.57 2.99
N SER A 176 13.06 -10.54 2.15
CA SER A 176 14.23 -9.72 1.84
C SER A 176 14.36 -8.47 2.72
N LEU A 177 13.46 -8.24 3.68
CA LEU A 177 13.44 -7.06 4.54
C LEU A 177 14.75 -6.83 5.32
N GLU A 178 15.44 -7.89 5.70
CA GLU A 178 16.71 -7.84 6.45
C GLU A 178 17.92 -7.53 5.55
N TYR A 179 17.72 -7.43 4.24
CA TYR A 179 18.79 -7.15 3.31
C TYR A 179 19.24 -5.69 3.40
N THR A 180 20.44 -5.48 3.95
CA THR A 180 21.09 -4.16 3.99
C THR A 180 22.37 -4.17 3.15
N SER A 181 22.40 -3.41 2.06
CA SER A 181 23.61 -3.22 1.26
C SER A 181 24.36 -1.96 1.69
N LYS A 182 25.69 -2.04 1.77
CA LYS A 182 26.54 -0.86 2.04
C LYS A 182 26.72 0.05 0.81
N ASN A 183 26.35 -0.42 -0.38
CA ASN A 183 26.48 0.35 -1.62
C ASN A 183 25.16 1.10 -1.91
N ILE A 184 25.23 2.43 -1.99
CA ILE A 184 24.09 3.33 -2.23
C ILE A 184 23.31 2.94 -3.48
N ILE A 185 24.00 2.57 -4.57
CA ILE A 185 23.34 2.18 -5.83
C ILE A 185 22.55 0.88 -5.64
N LEU A 186 23.15 -0.09 -4.96
CA LEU A 186 22.55 -1.40 -4.78
C LEU A 186 21.40 -1.36 -3.75
N SER A 187 21.52 -0.53 -2.72
CA SER A 187 20.43 -0.19 -1.79
C SER A 187 19.29 0.50 -2.54
N GLY A 188 19.57 1.50 -3.38
CA GLY A 188 18.57 2.14 -4.21
C GLY A 188 17.84 1.15 -5.13
N LEU A 189 18.56 0.27 -5.84
CA LEU A 189 17.95 -0.78 -6.66
C LEU A 189 17.07 -1.74 -5.84
N PHE A 190 17.52 -2.09 -4.64
CA PHE A 190 16.75 -2.94 -3.74
C PHE A 190 15.43 -2.28 -3.33
N HIS A 191 15.46 -1.01 -2.89
CA HIS A 191 14.24 -0.27 -2.55
C HIS A 191 13.34 -0.01 -3.78
N PHE A 192 13.92 0.11 -4.98
CA PHE A 192 13.14 0.18 -6.21
C PHE A 192 12.35 -1.11 -6.43
N MET A 193 12.95 -2.28 -6.24
CA MET A 193 12.26 -3.57 -6.41
C MET A 193 11.31 -3.89 -5.24
N ASN A 194 11.71 -3.56 -4.01
CA ASN A 194 10.99 -3.89 -2.79
C ASN A 194 10.35 -2.63 -2.17
N ILE A 195 9.09 -2.37 -2.55
CA ILE A 195 8.31 -1.22 -2.05
C ILE A 195 8.08 -1.32 -0.55
N PHE A 196 8.01 -2.52 0.02
CA PHE A 196 7.92 -2.68 1.47
C PHE A 196 9.15 -2.10 2.15
N SER A 197 10.34 -2.50 1.68
CA SER A 197 11.60 -1.97 2.20
C SER A 197 11.67 -0.45 2.02
N LEU A 198 11.26 0.08 0.86
CA LEU A 198 11.23 1.53 0.62
C LEU A 198 10.35 2.28 1.62
N VAL A 199 9.10 1.84 1.84
CA VAL A 199 8.18 2.51 2.79
C VAL A 199 8.69 2.40 4.23
N ASN A 200 9.24 1.24 4.60
CA ASN A 200 9.85 1.00 5.91
C ASN A 200 11.06 1.93 6.15
N GLU A 201 11.95 2.07 5.17
CA GLU A 201 13.15 2.91 5.27
C GLU A 201 12.82 4.40 5.32
N ILE A 202 11.80 4.84 4.56
CA ILE A 202 11.28 6.22 4.62
C ILE A 202 10.80 6.53 6.04
N SER A 203 10.03 5.63 6.66
CA SER A 203 9.58 5.81 8.05
C SER A 203 10.77 5.95 9.01
N LEU A 204 11.75 5.05 8.93
CA LEU A 204 12.93 5.08 9.80
C LEU A 204 13.79 6.34 9.60
N THR A 205 13.85 6.85 8.37
CA THR A 205 14.55 8.10 8.04
C THR A 205 13.82 9.31 8.63
N ILE A 206 12.48 9.39 8.47
CA ILE A 206 11.67 10.50 9.02
C ILE A 206 11.70 10.47 10.56
N SER A 207 11.74 9.29 11.18
CA SER A 207 11.85 9.16 12.65
C SER A 207 13.26 9.47 13.19
N GLY A 208 14.20 9.92 12.34
CA GLY A 208 15.57 10.28 12.74
C GLY A 208 16.50 9.12 13.09
N LYS A 209 16.15 7.87 12.72
CA LYS A 209 16.95 6.67 13.03
C LYS A 209 17.98 6.35 11.96
N LEU A 210 17.76 6.76 10.71
CA LEU A 210 18.68 6.58 9.60
C LEU A 210 19.20 7.94 9.11
N VAL A 211 20.53 8.01 8.91
CA VAL A 211 21.26 9.25 8.61
C VAL A 211 21.26 9.57 7.11
N ASP A 212 21.12 8.56 6.24
CA ASP A 212 21.26 8.76 4.79
C ASP A 212 19.94 8.49 4.04
N ALA A 213 19.32 9.57 3.57
CA ALA A 213 18.12 9.53 2.72
C ALA A 213 18.45 9.40 1.22
N ALA A 214 19.73 9.54 0.83
CA ALA A 214 20.16 9.51 -0.56
C ALA A 214 19.67 8.28 -1.35
N PRO A 215 19.74 7.04 -0.83
CA PRO A 215 19.29 5.86 -1.58
C PRO A 215 17.77 5.81 -1.83
N LEU A 216 16.98 6.65 -1.15
CA LEU A 216 15.51 6.64 -1.25
C LEU A 216 14.97 7.55 -2.34
N TYR A 217 15.65 8.66 -2.65
CA TYR A 217 15.17 9.63 -3.63
C TYR A 217 15.06 9.03 -5.03
N LEU A 218 16.11 8.33 -5.49
CA LEU A 218 16.16 7.78 -6.84
C LEU A 218 15.02 6.77 -7.11
N PRO A 219 14.74 5.80 -6.22
CA PRO A 219 13.58 4.92 -6.34
C PRO A 219 12.24 5.65 -6.40
N ILE A 220 12.04 6.67 -5.56
CA ILE A 220 10.78 7.44 -5.52
C ILE A 220 10.56 8.16 -6.87
N PHE A 221 11.58 8.87 -7.36
CA PHE A 221 11.50 9.56 -8.65
C PHE A 221 11.33 8.59 -9.83
N ALA A 222 12.05 7.47 -9.82
CA ALA A 222 11.92 6.44 -10.84
C ALA A 222 10.48 5.89 -10.87
N TRP A 223 9.90 5.58 -9.72
CA TRP A 223 8.52 5.10 -9.64
C TRP A 223 7.49 6.14 -10.06
N LEU A 224 7.69 7.41 -9.75
CA LEU A 224 6.81 8.48 -10.23
C LEU A 224 6.77 8.53 -11.76
N ILE A 225 7.92 8.44 -12.42
CA ILE A 225 8.04 8.44 -13.88
C ILE A 225 7.42 7.17 -14.49
N VAL A 226 7.87 6.00 -14.03
CA VAL A 226 7.40 4.69 -14.54
C VAL A 226 5.91 4.52 -14.31
N GLY A 227 5.44 4.85 -13.10
CA GLY A 227 4.04 4.74 -12.70
C GLY A 227 3.13 5.65 -13.53
N SER A 228 3.54 6.91 -13.74
CA SER A 228 2.79 7.85 -14.57
C SER A 228 2.64 7.36 -16.02
N TYR A 229 3.72 6.81 -16.57
CA TYR A 229 3.70 6.19 -17.89
C TYR A 229 2.75 4.97 -17.94
N CYS A 230 2.85 4.06 -16.96
CA CYS A 230 1.98 2.89 -16.88
C CYS A 230 0.49 3.24 -16.71
N LEU A 231 0.17 4.27 -15.93
CA LEU A 231 -1.21 4.78 -15.78
C LEU A 231 -1.76 5.30 -17.12
N LYS A 232 -0.95 6.05 -17.87
CA LYS A 232 -1.33 6.57 -19.18
C LYS A 232 -1.59 5.45 -20.19
N GLU A 233 -0.68 4.49 -20.28
CA GLU A 233 -0.75 3.37 -21.24
C GLU A 233 -1.70 2.23 -20.81
N SER A 234 -2.24 2.27 -19.59
CA SER A 234 -3.12 1.21 -19.10
C SER A 234 -4.38 1.05 -19.97
N SER A 235 -4.59 -0.11 -20.59
CA SER A 235 -5.80 -0.35 -21.38
C SER A 235 -7.00 -0.69 -20.49
N VAL A 236 -8.16 -0.18 -20.91
CA VAL A 236 -9.46 -0.33 -20.23
C VAL A 236 -10.12 -1.67 -20.56
N PHE A 237 -9.68 -2.32 -21.63
CA PHE A 237 -10.26 -3.56 -22.15
C PHE A 237 -9.72 -4.78 -21.41
N SER A 238 -10.60 -5.76 -21.21
CA SER A 238 -10.24 -7.10 -20.77
C SER A 238 -9.26 -7.74 -21.75
N ILE A 239 -8.49 -8.73 -21.32
CA ILE A 239 -7.56 -9.45 -22.20
C ILE A 239 -8.32 -10.14 -23.34
N LYS A 240 -9.51 -10.66 -23.05
CA LYS A 240 -10.37 -11.36 -24.02
C LYS A 240 -10.84 -10.45 -25.16
N ASP A 241 -10.93 -9.15 -24.91
CA ASP A 241 -11.42 -8.16 -25.87
C ASP A 241 -10.29 -7.35 -26.54
N ARG A 242 -9.02 -7.68 -26.28
CA ARG A 242 -7.83 -7.03 -26.89
C ARG A 242 -7.35 -7.69 -28.16
N ASN A 243 -7.78 -8.93 -28.42
CA ASN A 243 -7.52 -9.72 -29.61
C ASN A 243 -8.82 -9.90 -30.39
#